data_AF-A0A6B3GBW7-F1
#
_entry.id   AF-A0A6B3GBW7-F1
#
_cell.length_a   1.000
_cell.length_b   1.000
_cell.length_c   1.000
_cell.angle_alpha   90.00
_cell.angle_beta   90.00
_cell.angle_gamma   90.00
#
_symmetry.space_group_name_H-M   'P 1'
#
loop_
_entity.id
_entity.type
_entity.pdbx_description
1 polymer ?
#
loop_
_entity_poly.entity_id
_entity_poly.type
_entity_poly.pdbx_seq_one_letter_code
_entity_poly.pdbx_strand_id
1 'polypeptide(L)'
;MRDETIRSGVVRPAGIPEQQARPHPEDGADGPEGFDVAVEQQSQAERAGQMSEHGHHDPHDRSGARALFFELRELPDGSAEKAELRNRLVRMHLPLVEHLARRFRNRGEPLDDLTQVATIGLIKSVDRFDP
;
A
#
# COMPACT_ATOMS: atom_id res chain seq x y z
N MET A 1 -33.63 -58.18 -31.52
CA MET A 1 -32.33 -58.73 -31.09
C MET A 1 -31.39 -57.55 -30.85
N ARG A 2 -30.82 -57.48 -29.63
CA ARG A 2 -29.76 -56.56 -29.13
C ARG A 2 -30.29 -55.16 -28.75
N ASP A 3 -30.59 -54.85 -27.49
CA ASP A 3 -29.75 -54.78 -26.25
C ASP A 3 -28.88 -53.51 -26.24
N GLU A 4 -29.11 -52.60 -25.28
CA GLU A 4 -28.18 -52.29 -24.18
C GLU A 4 -28.57 -50.95 -23.48
N THR A 5 -29.14 -51.05 -22.28
CA THR A 5 -29.50 -49.91 -21.40
C THR A 5 -28.39 -49.72 -20.37
N ILE A 6 -27.56 -48.68 -20.52
CA ILE A 6 -26.46 -48.38 -19.59
C ILE A 6 -27.02 -47.71 -18.32
N ARG A 7 -26.87 -48.39 -17.18
CA ARG A 7 -27.23 -47.92 -15.84
C ARG A 7 -25.98 -47.33 -15.17
N SER A 8 -25.94 -46.01 -15.03
CA SER A 8 -24.87 -45.29 -14.30
C SER A 8 -25.07 -45.43 -12.78
N GLY A 9 -24.08 -45.99 -12.09
CA GLY A 9 -24.03 -46.13 -10.64
C GLY A 9 -22.87 -45.33 -10.04
N VAL A 10 -23.18 -44.43 -9.12
CA VAL A 10 -22.23 -43.67 -8.29
C VAL A 10 -21.91 -44.45 -7.02
N VAL A 11 -20.62 -44.68 -6.69
CA VAL A 11 -20.11 -44.92 -5.31
C VAL A 11 -18.69 -44.36 -5.16
N ARG A 12 -18.41 -43.86 -3.95
CA ARG A 12 -17.36 -42.93 -3.45
C ARG A 12 -15.96 -43.58 -3.24
N PRO A 13 -14.86 -42.80 -3.14
CA PRO A 13 -13.48 -43.30 -3.02
C PRO A 13 -13.05 -43.67 -1.58
N ALA A 14 -12.16 -44.66 -1.46
CA ALA A 14 -11.58 -45.14 -0.20
C ALA A 14 -10.07 -44.87 -0.10
N GLY A 15 -9.66 -44.35 1.08
CA GLY A 15 -8.37 -44.31 1.79
C GLY A 15 -7.02 -44.53 1.10
N ILE A 16 -6.07 -43.61 1.36
CA ILE A 16 -4.62 -43.83 1.20
C ILE A 16 -4.06 -44.40 2.52
N PRO A 17 -3.24 -45.48 2.51
CA PRO A 17 -2.61 -46.00 3.72
C PRO A 17 -1.21 -45.41 4.01
N GLU A 18 -0.82 -45.57 5.27
CA GLU A 18 0.30 -45.00 6.04
C GLU A 18 1.74 -45.36 5.62
N GLN A 19 2.63 -44.53 6.16
CA GLN A 19 4.09 -44.42 6.11
C GLN A 19 4.90 -45.69 6.48
N GLN A 20 6.17 -45.72 6.05
CA GLN A 20 7.31 -46.27 6.82
C GLN A 20 8.66 -45.72 6.31
N ALA A 21 9.66 -45.62 7.20
CA ALA A 21 10.78 -44.68 7.16
C ALA A 21 12.20 -45.31 7.23
N ARG A 22 13.23 -44.49 6.88
CA ARG A 22 14.68 -44.48 7.29
C ARG A 22 15.69 -45.39 6.51
N PRO A 23 17.04 -45.21 6.62
CA PRO A 23 17.92 -43.98 6.59
C PRO A 23 19.34 -44.13 5.89
N HIS A 24 20.03 -42.98 5.64
CA HIS A 24 21.51 -42.66 5.63
C HIS A 24 22.53 -43.47 4.75
N PRO A 25 23.83 -43.08 4.56
CA PRO A 25 24.57 -41.78 4.50
C PRO A 25 25.70 -41.70 3.40
N GLU A 26 26.33 -40.51 3.30
CA GLU A 26 27.75 -40.12 2.99
C GLU A 26 28.46 -40.41 1.63
N ASP A 27 28.88 -39.35 0.92
CA ASP A 27 30.29 -38.88 0.85
C ASP A 27 30.45 -37.65 -0.08
N GLY A 28 31.25 -36.67 0.35
CA GLY A 28 31.23 -35.28 -0.15
C GLY A 28 32.22 -34.90 -1.26
N ALA A 29 32.21 -33.61 -1.62
CA ALA A 29 33.38 -32.75 -1.85
C ALA A 29 32.97 -31.37 -2.42
N ASP A 30 33.72 -30.35 -1.98
CA ASP A 30 33.97 -29.03 -2.57
C ASP A 30 32.88 -27.94 -2.59
N GLY A 31 33.03 -26.99 -1.65
CA GLY A 31 32.92 -25.55 -1.97
C GLY A 31 34.20 -25.05 -2.66
N PRO A 32 34.33 -23.76 -3.08
CA PRO A 32 33.89 -22.63 -2.25
C PRO A 32 33.38 -21.37 -3.00
N GLU A 33 32.89 -20.41 -2.21
CA GLU A 33 32.72 -18.97 -2.47
C GLU A 33 31.59 -18.49 -3.40
N GLY A 34 30.52 -17.94 -2.79
CA GLY A 34 29.46 -17.21 -3.50
C GLY A 34 28.46 -16.53 -2.56
N PHE A 35 28.80 -15.32 -2.09
CA PHE A 35 27.92 -14.28 -1.52
C PHE A 35 26.81 -14.71 -0.55
N ASP A 36 27.16 -14.75 0.74
CA ASP A 36 26.20 -14.67 1.84
C ASP A 36 25.49 -13.31 1.83
N VAL A 37 24.27 -13.26 1.28
CA VAL A 37 23.24 -12.33 1.77
C VAL A 37 22.12 -13.18 2.33
N ALA A 38 22.30 -13.58 3.58
CA ALA A 38 21.22 -14.00 4.45
C ALA A 38 20.23 -12.83 4.56
N VAL A 39 19.17 -12.84 3.77
CA VAL A 39 17.99 -12.01 4.03
C VAL A 39 17.26 -12.67 5.18
N GLU A 40 17.70 -12.32 6.39
CA GLU A 40 17.00 -12.63 7.62
C GLU A 40 15.56 -12.15 7.50
N GLN A 41 14.65 -13.10 7.69
CA GLN A 41 13.23 -12.85 7.93
C GLN A 41 13.12 -12.16 9.30
N GLN A 42 13.46 -10.87 9.32
CA GLN A 42 13.22 -10.01 10.47
C GLN A 42 11.74 -9.63 10.46
N SER A 43 10.98 -10.42 11.21
CA SER A 43 9.97 -9.92 12.15
C SER A 43 9.01 -8.88 11.57
N GLN A 44 7.99 -9.38 10.86
CA GLN A 44 6.72 -8.69 10.66
C GLN A 44 6.02 -8.47 12.02
N ALA A 45 6.56 -7.59 12.85
CA ALA A 45 5.98 -7.21 14.14
C ALA A 45 6.34 -5.77 14.56
N GLU A 46 7.36 -5.15 13.96
CA GLU A 46 7.85 -3.82 14.38
C GLU A 46 7.44 -2.67 13.45
N ARG A 47 6.74 -2.95 12.33
CA ARG A 47 6.17 -1.91 11.44
C ARG A 47 4.76 -1.45 11.82
N ALA A 48 4.23 -1.87 12.96
CA ALA A 48 2.88 -1.50 13.41
C ALA A 48 2.84 -0.26 14.33
N GLY A 49 3.99 0.36 14.64
CA GLY A 49 4.10 1.40 15.67
C GLY A 49 4.15 2.87 15.19
N GLN A 50 4.18 3.15 13.88
CA GLN A 50 4.41 4.51 13.36
C GLN A 50 3.31 4.97 12.37
N MET A 51 2.04 4.85 12.74
CA MET A 51 0.93 5.45 11.99
C MET A 51 -0.17 5.96 12.92
N SER A 52 0.20 6.75 13.93
CA SER A 52 -0.76 7.44 14.79
C SER A 52 -0.20 8.75 15.32
N GLU A 53 0.35 9.56 14.42
CA GLU A 53 0.42 11.01 14.62
C GLU A 53 -0.66 11.66 13.74
N HIS A 54 -1.92 11.27 13.92
CA HIS A 54 -3.03 12.05 13.39
C HIS A 54 -3.13 13.34 14.22
N GLY A 55 -2.20 14.25 13.95
CA GLY A 55 -2.11 15.56 14.57
C GLY A 55 -3.47 16.23 14.50
N HIS A 56 -3.93 16.65 15.67
CA HIS A 56 -5.08 17.50 15.83
C HIS A 56 -4.90 18.71 14.90
N HIS A 57 -5.56 18.72 13.73
CA HIS A 57 -5.42 19.80 12.75
C HIS A 57 -5.81 21.11 13.44
N ASP A 58 -4.81 21.94 13.73
CA ASP A 58 -5.04 23.21 14.40
C ASP A 58 -5.86 24.09 13.44
N PRO A 59 -7.02 24.62 13.84
CA PRO A 59 -7.78 25.55 13.00
C PRO A 59 -6.95 26.77 12.55
N HIS A 60 -5.85 27.11 13.24
CA HIS A 60 -4.90 28.14 12.82
C HIS A 60 -4.06 27.76 11.58
N ASP A 61 -3.89 26.48 11.24
CA ASP A 61 -3.22 26.09 9.99
C ASP A 61 -3.97 26.60 8.76
N ARG A 62 -5.30 26.72 8.83
CA ARG A 62 -6.11 27.26 7.73
C ARG A 62 -5.83 28.73 7.45
N SER A 63 -5.63 29.53 8.51
CA SER A 63 -5.27 30.95 8.39
C SER A 63 -3.87 31.11 7.79
N GLY A 64 -2.93 30.24 8.18
CA GLY A 64 -1.59 30.17 7.58
C GLY A 64 -1.61 29.75 6.11
N ALA A 65 -2.41 28.73 5.77
CA ALA A 65 -2.55 28.22 4.41
C ALA A 65 -2.95 29.32 3.41
N ARG A 66 -3.90 30.19 3.80
CA ARG A 66 -4.36 31.27 2.92
C ARG A 66 -3.25 32.25 2.57
N ALA A 67 -2.43 32.65 3.53
CA ALA A 67 -1.29 33.53 3.29
C ALA A 67 -0.27 32.88 2.33
N LEU A 68 -0.01 31.58 2.50
CA LEU A 68 0.89 30.83 1.61
C LEU A 68 0.36 30.73 0.18
N PHE A 69 -0.95 30.68 -0.04
CA PHE A 69 -1.52 30.71 -1.39
C PHE A 69 -1.31 32.06 -2.10
N PHE A 70 -1.38 33.18 -1.37
CA PHE A 70 -1.02 34.49 -1.93
C PHE A 70 0.47 34.54 -2.30
N GLU A 71 1.35 34.10 -1.40
CA GLU A 71 2.79 34.04 -1.67
C GLU A 71 3.13 33.14 -2.86
N LEU A 72 2.46 31.98 -2.98
CA LEU A 72 2.63 31.06 -4.11
C LEU A 72 2.32 31.73 -5.46
N ARG A 73 1.41 32.71 -5.47
CA ARG A 73 0.99 33.37 -6.70
C ARG A 73 1.96 34.44 -7.19
N GLU A 74 2.66 35.09 -6.27
CA GLU A 74 3.69 36.08 -6.56
C GLU A 74 4.98 35.44 -7.09
N LEU A 75 5.23 34.16 -6.79
CA LEU A 75 6.44 33.48 -7.24
C LEU A 75 6.43 33.15 -8.74
N PRO A 76 7.58 33.33 -9.44
CA PRO A 76 7.72 32.99 -10.86
C PRO A 76 7.40 31.52 -11.14
N ASP A 77 6.73 31.26 -12.26
CA ASP A 77 6.50 29.89 -12.72
C ASP A 77 7.83 29.18 -12.99
N GLY A 78 7.95 27.93 -12.50
CA GLY A 78 9.16 27.13 -12.63
C GLY A 78 10.26 27.43 -11.60
N SER A 79 10.07 28.37 -10.67
CA SER A 79 11.06 28.58 -9.60
C SER A 79 11.08 27.43 -8.59
N ALA A 80 12.26 27.15 -8.03
CA ALA A 80 12.42 26.14 -6.98
C ALA A 80 11.61 26.52 -5.72
N GLU A 81 11.58 27.81 -5.38
CA GLU A 81 10.81 28.36 -4.26
C GLU A 81 9.31 28.09 -4.42
N LYS A 82 8.76 28.25 -5.63
CA LYS A 82 7.36 27.94 -5.92
C LYS A 82 7.06 26.47 -5.75
N ALA A 83 7.96 25.59 -6.19
CA ALA A 83 7.82 24.15 -6.02
C ALA A 83 7.85 23.75 -4.54
N GLU A 84 8.74 24.33 -3.74
CA GLU A 84 8.82 24.08 -2.30
C GLU A 84 7.59 24.57 -1.55
N LEU A 85 7.11 25.78 -1.87
CA LEU A 85 5.91 26.34 -1.26
C LEU A 85 4.66 25.53 -1.61
N ARG A 86 4.54 25.09 -2.87
CA ARG A 86 3.49 24.15 -3.30
C ARG A 86 3.57 22.85 -2.49
N ASN A 87 4.75 22.25 -2.37
CA ASN A 87 4.93 21.00 -1.62
C ASN A 87 4.55 21.18 -0.14
N ARG A 88 4.86 22.34 0.46
CA ARG A 88 4.45 22.69 1.82
C ARG A 88 2.93 22.77 1.95
N LEU A 89 2.26 23.45 1.03
CA LEU A 89 0.80 23.53 0.98
C LEU A 89 0.15 22.16 0.85
N VAL A 90 0.70 21.27 0.00
CA VAL A 90 0.24 19.89 -0.13
C VAL A 90 0.38 19.12 1.18
N ARG A 91 1.56 19.14 1.81
CA ARG A 91 1.80 18.45 3.09
C ARG A 91 0.85 18.89 4.20
N MET A 92 0.59 20.20 4.30
CA MET A 92 -0.34 20.76 5.27
C MET A 92 -1.78 20.22 5.13
N HIS A 93 -2.18 19.83 3.92
CA HIS A 93 -3.52 19.34 3.63
C HIS A 93 -3.62 17.81 3.53
N LEU A 94 -2.53 17.06 3.70
CA LEU A 94 -2.57 15.59 3.68
C LEU A 94 -3.52 14.99 4.74
N PRO A 95 -3.55 15.46 6.00
CA PRO A 95 -4.48 14.91 6.99
C PRO A 95 -5.95 15.09 6.60
N LEU A 96 -6.28 16.19 5.93
CA LEU A 96 -7.63 16.44 5.41
C LEU A 96 -7.96 15.44 4.28
N VAL A 97 -7.02 15.19 3.38
CA VAL A 97 -7.17 14.22 2.30
C VAL A 97 -7.42 12.81 2.84
N GLU A 98 -6.65 12.38 3.84
CA GLU A 98 -6.83 11.08 4.49
C GLU A 98 -8.21 10.97 5.16
N HIS A 99 -8.64 12.03 5.84
CA HIS A 99 -9.98 12.09 6.45
C HIS A 99 -11.09 11.95 5.39
N LEU A 100 -10.95 12.63 4.25
CA LEU A 100 -11.90 12.55 3.14
C LEU A 100 -11.91 11.16 2.51
N ALA A 101 -10.75 10.55 2.25
CA ALA A 101 -10.64 9.21 1.66
C ALA A 101 -11.34 8.14 2.50
N ARG A 102 -11.22 8.21 3.84
CA ARG A 102 -11.90 7.28 4.77
C ARG A 102 -13.42 7.27 4.61
N ARG A 103 -14.03 8.38 4.19
CA ARG A 103 -15.49 8.46 3.94
C ARG A 103 -15.92 7.61 2.73
N PHE A 104 -15.01 7.27 1.84
CA PHE A 104 -15.28 6.53 0.61
C PHE A 104 -14.87 5.04 0.66
N ARG A 105 -14.30 4.57 1.78
CA ARG A 105 -13.71 3.22 1.93
C ARG A 105 -14.65 2.03 1.66
N ASN A 106 -15.97 2.20 1.79
CA ASN A 106 -16.94 1.10 1.67
C ASN A 106 -17.50 0.94 0.24
N ARG A 107 -16.74 1.36 -0.78
CA ARG A 107 -17.16 1.32 -2.19
C ARG A 107 -16.47 0.25 -3.04
N GLY A 108 -15.68 -0.62 -2.42
CA GLY A 108 -14.98 -1.71 -3.11
C GLY A 108 -13.55 -1.39 -3.54
N GLU A 109 -13.09 -0.16 -3.31
CA GLU A 109 -11.70 0.26 -3.58
C GLU A 109 -10.86 0.27 -2.28
N PRO A 110 -9.58 -0.12 -2.33
CA PRO A 110 -8.65 0.01 -1.21
C PRO A 110 -8.54 1.46 -0.70
N LEU A 111 -8.34 1.63 0.62
CA LEU A 111 -8.17 2.97 1.20
C LEU A 111 -6.95 3.69 0.63
N ASP A 112 -5.87 2.96 0.33
CA ASP A 112 -4.64 3.53 -0.20
C ASP A 112 -4.85 4.11 -1.61
N ASP A 113 -5.65 3.44 -2.43
CA ASP A 113 -5.99 3.91 -3.78
C ASP A 113 -6.88 5.15 -3.72
N LEU A 114 -7.87 5.16 -2.82
CA LEU A 114 -8.69 6.35 -2.56
C LEU A 114 -7.85 7.53 -2.08
N THR A 115 -6.87 7.27 -1.21
CA THR A 115 -5.96 8.28 -0.68
C THR A 115 -5.02 8.82 -1.77
N GLN A 116 -4.53 7.96 -2.66
CA GLN A 116 -3.73 8.38 -3.82
C GLN A 116 -4.53 9.28 -4.76
N VAL A 117 -5.74 8.87 -5.16
CA VAL A 117 -6.60 9.67 -6.04
C VAL A 117 -6.93 11.02 -5.41
N ALA A 118 -7.25 11.03 -4.11
CA ALA A 118 -7.54 12.27 -3.40
C ALA A 118 -6.31 13.18 -3.26
N THR A 119 -5.11 12.61 -3.07
CA THR A 119 -3.83 13.35 -3.05
C THR A 119 -3.52 13.98 -4.41
N ILE A 120 -3.73 13.25 -5.51
CA ILE A 120 -3.60 13.79 -6.87
C ILE A 120 -4.59 14.95 -7.07
N GLY A 121 -5.83 14.78 -6.60
CA GLY A 121 -6.85 15.82 -6.59
C GLY A 121 -6.41 17.08 -5.85
N LEU A 122 -5.80 16.92 -4.67
CA LEU A 122 -5.23 18.02 -3.88
C LEU A 122 -4.13 18.75 -4.64
N ILE A 123 -3.11 18.03 -5.14
CA ILE A 123 -1.98 18.62 -5.88
C ILE A 123 -2.48 19.46 -7.05
N LYS A 124 -3.34 18.87 -7.89
CA LYS A 124 -3.92 19.58 -9.04
C LYS A 124 -4.74 20.79 -8.62
N SER A 125 -5.35 20.76 -7.44
CA SER A 125 -6.18 21.86 -6.93
C SER A 125 -5.32 23.00 -6.39
N VAL A 126 -4.21 22.68 -5.70
CA VAL A 126 -3.19 23.66 -5.28
C VAL A 126 -2.60 24.37 -6.49
N ASP A 127 -2.25 23.63 -7.55
CA ASP A 127 -1.63 24.21 -8.76
C ASP A 127 -2.50 25.25 -9.48
N ARG A 128 -3.83 25.09 -9.40
CA ARG A 128 -4.80 25.93 -10.12
C ARG A 128 -5.61 26.87 -9.21
N PHE A 129 -5.26 26.94 -7.93
CA PHE A 129 -5.99 27.75 -6.96
C PHE A 129 -5.78 29.24 -7.22
N ASP A 130 -6.85 30.02 -7.13
CA ASP A 130 -6.87 31.48 -7.26
C ASP A 130 -7.51 32.07 -5.97
N PRO A 131 -6.72 32.72 -5.07
CA PRO A 131 -7.08 33.05 -3.68
C PRO A 131 -8.00 34.26 -3.43
#